data_AF-A0A261BR90-F1
#
_entry.id   AF-A0A261BR90-F1
#
_cell.length_a   1.000
_cell.length_b   1.000
_cell.length_c   1.000
_cell.angle_alpha   90.00
_cell.angle_beta   90.00
_cell.angle_gamma   90.00
#
_symmetry.space_group_name_H-M   'P 1'
#
loop_
_entity.id
_entity.type
_entity.pdbx_description
1 polymer ?
#
loop_
_entity_poly.entity_id
_entity_poly.type
_entity_poly.pdbx_seq_one_letter_code
_entity_poly.pdbx_strand_id
1 'polypeptide(L)'
;MIDTPAFLKSATDSQRKEYIELEGNPNLTLEMKQKALYNWAQRCGNPVNGLFTMYMAEKQTLQSQEDQRMSVIVSGLSAEAQQADKNVRGITNNLNQTKKEMDTNVAKQLSKLPKKVYYELTFATQ
;
A
#
# COMPACT_ATOMS: atom_id res chain seq x y z
N MET A 1 3.89 -7.63 -18.08
CA MET A 1 4.97 -6.67 -17.77
C MET A 1 4.33 -5.55 -16.96
N ILE A 2 4.83 -5.22 -15.78
CA ILE A 2 4.38 -4.00 -15.09
C ILE A 2 5.05 -2.86 -15.85
N ASP A 3 4.27 -2.12 -16.62
CA ASP A 3 4.78 -0.97 -17.36
C ASP A 3 5.39 0.04 -16.39
N THR A 4 6.60 0.50 -16.71
CA THR A 4 7.24 1.58 -15.95
C THR A 4 6.30 2.79 -15.91
N PRO A 5 5.98 3.33 -14.72
CA PRO A 5 5.12 4.50 -14.59
C PRO A 5 5.58 5.67 -15.46
N ALA A 6 4.63 6.41 -16.04
CA ALA A 6 4.93 7.48 -16.99
C ALA A 6 5.88 8.55 -16.40
N PHE A 7 5.71 8.89 -15.12
CA PHE A 7 6.58 9.87 -14.45
C PHE A 7 8.05 9.44 -14.39
N LEU A 8 8.35 8.13 -14.30
CA LEU A 8 9.71 7.60 -14.33
C LEU A 8 10.31 7.56 -15.73
N LYS A 9 9.46 7.43 -16.77
CA LYS A 9 9.89 7.57 -18.17
C LYS A 9 10.34 9.00 -18.49
N SER A 10 9.69 9.99 -17.87
CA SER A 10 10.04 11.40 -18.01
C SER A 10 11.13 11.90 -17.05
N ALA A 11 11.51 11.10 -16.05
CA ALA A 11 12.58 11.43 -15.12
C ALA A 11 13.96 11.23 -15.77
N THR A 12 14.98 11.95 -15.29
CA THR A 12 16.38 11.66 -15.59
C THR A 12 16.86 10.41 -14.84
N ASP A 13 18.02 9.87 -15.20
CA ASP A 13 18.62 8.73 -14.47
C ASP A 13 18.84 9.04 -12.98
N SER A 14 19.33 10.24 -12.68
CA SER A 14 19.54 10.67 -11.28
C SER A 14 18.23 10.73 -10.52
N GLN A 15 17.16 11.27 -11.12
CA GLN A 15 15.85 11.37 -10.49
C GLN A 15 15.22 9.98 -10.29
N ARG A 16 15.36 9.06 -11.26
CA ARG A 16 14.93 7.66 -11.11
C ARG A 16 15.65 6.96 -9.98
N LYS A 17 16.97 7.17 -9.87
CA LYS A 17 17.78 6.57 -8.79
C LYS A 17 17.29 7.04 -7.43
N GLU A 18 17.08 8.34 -7.25
CA GLU A 18 16.56 8.91 -6.00
C GLU A 18 15.16 8.35 -5.66
N TYR A 19 14.27 8.23 -6.65
CA TYR A 19 12.97 7.59 -6.45
C TYR A 19 13.11 6.14 -5.94
N ILE A 20 13.97 5.33 -6.56
CA ILE A 20 14.20 3.93 -6.15
C ILE A 20 14.76 3.86 -4.73
N GLU A 21 15.68 4.76 -4.36
CA GLU A 21 16.23 4.82 -3.01
C GLU A 21 15.16 5.20 -1.97
N LEU A 22 14.29 6.17 -2.27
CA LEU A 22 13.20 6.55 -1.39
C LEU A 22 12.14 5.45 -1.24
N GLU A 23 11.73 4.84 -2.36
CA GLU A 23 10.74 3.75 -2.41
C GLU A 23 11.28 2.51 -1.68
N GLY A 24 12.57 2.20 -1.87
CA GLY A 24 13.25 1.05 -1.29
C GLY A 24 13.70 1.23 0.17
N ASN A 25 13.61 2.44 0.73
CA ASN A 25 14.10 2.70 2.09
C ASN A 25 13.25 1.95 3.13
N PRO A 26 13.84 1.01 3.90
CA PRO A 26 13.11 0.22 4.90
C PRO A 26 12.90 0.97 6.22
N ASN A 27 13.64 2.05 6.46
CA ASN A 27 13.63 2.80 7.71
C ASN A 27 12.60 3.93 7.73
N LEU A 28 12.01 4.25 6.57
CA LEU A 28 10.93 5.23 6.50
C LEU A 28 9.60 4.57 6.86
N THR A 29 8.83 5.24 7.72
CA THR A 29 7.41 4.93 7.87
C THR A 29 6.68 5.17 6.55
N LEU A 30 5.50 4.59 6.39
CA LEU A 30 4.68 4.79 5.20
C LEU A 30 4.39 6.29 4.98
N GLU A 31 4.06 7.03 6.05
CA GLU A 31 3.85 8.48 5.98
C GLU A 31 5.11 9.23 5.54
N MET A 32 6.26 8.94 6.16
CA MET A 32 7.52 9.61 5.83
C MET A 32 7.93 9.34 4.38
N LYS A 33 7.72 8.11 3.89
CA LYS A 33 7.98 7.73 2.51
C LYS A 33 7.09 8.49 1.55
N GLN A 34 5.78 8.53 1.81
CA GLN A 34 4.83 9.28 1.00
C GLN A 34 5.23 10.75 0.91
N LYS A 35 5.56 11.39 2.04
CA LYS A 35 6.03 12.79 2.08
C LYS A 35 7.33 12.99 1.31
N ALA A 36 8.30 12.08 1.45
CA ALA A 36 9.57 12.15 0.76
C ALA A 36 9.41 12.07 -0.77
N LEU A 37 8.53 11.18 -1.25
CA LEU A 37 8.22 11.02 -2.66
C LEU A 37 7.47 12.24 -3.24
N TYR A 38 6.52 12.83 -2.49
CA TYR A 38 5.89 14.08 -2.91
C TYR A 38 6.90 15.21 -3.04
N ASN A 39 7.77 15.39 -2.05
CA ASN A 39 8.81 16.41 -2.08
C ASN A 39 9.80 16.17 -3.23
N TRP A 40 10.17 14.91 -3.49
CA TRP A 40 10.99 14.51 -4.62
C TRP A 40 10.35 14.89 -5.95
N ALA A 41 9.07 14.54 -6.16
CA ALA A 41 8.35 14.83 -7.39
C ALA A 41 8.28 16.35 -7.63
N GLN A 42 8.00 17.13 -6.58
CA GLN A 42 8.01 18.60 -6.63
C GLN A 42 9.38 19.16 -7.05
N ARG A 43 10.48 18.64 -6.48
CA ARG A 43 11.85 19.06 -6.86
C ARG A 43 12.19 18.69 -8.31
N CYS A 44 11.67 17.59 -8.81
CA CYS A 44 11.88 17.19 -10.21
C CYS A 44 11.20 18.14 -11.21
N GLY A 45 10.16 18.85 -10.78
CA GLY A 45 9.40 19.76 -11.63
C GLY A 45 8.58 19.03 -12.69
N ASN A 46 8.03 19.78 -13.64
CA ASN A 46 7.24 19.21 -14.74
C ASN A 46 8.15 18.67 -15.86
N PRO A 47 7.77 17.56 -16.51
CA PRO A 47 6.47 16.86 -16.37
C PRO A 47 6.40 15.82 -15.24
N VAL A 48 7.52 15.51 -14.56
CA VAL A 48 7.60 14.44 -13.54
C VAL A 48 6.57 14.66 -12.42
N ASN A 49 6.49 15.86 -11.86
CA ASN A 49 5.56 16.18 -10.77
C ASN A 49 4.09 15.96 -11.15
N GLY A 50 3.68 16.47 -12.32
CA GLY A 50 2.32 16.31 -12.82
C GLY A 50 1.94 14.84 -13.03
N LEU A 51 2.82 14.08 -13.69
CA LEU A 51 2.61 12.66 -13.95
C LEU A 51 2.61 11.82 -12.65
N PHE A 52 3.47 12.17 -11.68
CA PHE A 52 3.48 11.52 -10.38
C PHE A 52 2.20 11.79 -9.60
N THR A 53 1.70 13.02 -9.64
CA THR A 53 0.43 13.41 -9.00
C THR A 53 -0.75 12.61 -9.58
N MET A 54 -0.82 12.49 -10.91
CA MET A 54 -1.84 11.67 -11.57
C MET A 54 -1.74 10.19 -11.17
N TYR A 55 -0.52 9.65 -11.17
CA TYR A 55 -0.27 8.27 -10.75
C TYR A 55 -0.70 7.99 -9.31
N MET A 56 -0.44 8.92 -8.38
CA MET A 56 -0.87 8.77 -6.98
C MET A 56 -2.39 8.85 -6.84
N ALA A 57 -3.07 9.71 -7.61
CA ALA A 57 -4.53 9.78 -7.62
C ALA A 57 -5.18 8.50 -8.18
N GLU A 58 -4.60 7.93 -9.23
CA GLU A 58 -5.02 6.64 -9.79
C GLU A 58 -4.81 5.51 -8.78
N LYS A 59 -3.64 5.43 -8.14
CA LYS A 59 -3.36 4.47 -7.06
C LYS A 59 -4.38 4.55 -5.93
N GLN A 60 -4.73 5.76 -5.49
CA GLN A 60 -5.71 5.95 -4.42
C GLN A 60 -7.12 5.53 -4.86
N THR A 61 -7.48 5.78 -6.12
CA THR A 61 -8.75 5.33 -6.69
C THR A 61 -8.83 3.80 -6.73
N LEU A 62 -7.79 3.14 -7.25
CA LEU A 62 -7.70 1.68 -7.30
C LEU A 62 -7.73 1.06 -5.90
N GLN A 63 -7.02 1.65 -4.94
CA GLN A 63 -7.05 1.20 -3.54
C GLN A 63 -8.46 1.30 -2.96
N SER A 64 -9.16 2.42 -3.20
CA SER A 64 -10.54 2.60 -2.72
C SER A 64 -11.51 1.60 -3.34
N GLN A 65 -11.34 1.27 -4.62
CA GLN A 65 -12.15 0.25 -5.31
C GLN A 65 -11.89 -1.15 -4.74
N GLU A 66 -10.63 -1.51 -4.50
CA GLU A 66 -10.28 -2.77 -3.84
C GLU A 66 -10.83 -2.82 -2.42
N ASP A 67 -10.74 -1.74 -1.65
CA ASP A 67 -11.30 -1.68 -0.29
C ASP A 67 -12.82 -1.89 -0.28
N GLN A 68 -13.53 -1.34 -1.27
CA GLN A 68 -14.96 -1.55 -1.45
C GLN A 68 -15.27 -3.01 -1.83
N ARG A 69 -14.57 -3.56 -2.83
CA ARG A 69 -14.71 -4.96 -3.26
C ARG A 69 -14.51 -5.90 -2.08
N MET A 70 -13.43 -5.68 -1.32
CA MET A 70 -13.09 -6.46 -0.14
C MET A 70 -14.14 -6.32 0.97
N SER A 71 -14.71 -5.14 1.17
CA SER A 71 -15.78 -4.93 2.16
C SER A 71 -17.03 -5.75 1.84
N VAL A 72 -17.40 -5.84 0.56
CA VAL A 72 -18.53 -6.68 0.12
C VAL A 72 -18.25 -8.15 0.40
N ILE A 73 -17.07 -8.65 0.02
CA ILE A 73 -16.66 -10.04 0.25
C ILE A 73 -16.70 -10.37 1.75
N VAL A 74 -16.06 -9.53 2.57
CA VAL A 74 -15.92 -9.75 4.02
C VAL A 74 -17.28 -9.76 4.71
N SER A 75 -18.25 -8.96 4.24
CA SER A 75 -19.61 -8.94 4.81
C SER A 75 -20.35 -10.28 4.73
N GLY A 76 -19.95 -11.17 3.81
CA GLY A 76 -20.50 -12.51 3.65
C GLY A 76 -19.81 -13.58 4.52
N LEU A 77 -18.75 -13.23 5.25
CA LEU A 77 -17.98 -14.17 6.08
C LEU A 77 -18.51 -14.24 7.51
N SER A 78 -18.00 -15.20 8.28
CA SER A 78 -18.26 -15.31 9.72
C SER A 78 -17.92 -14.04 10.49
N ALA A 79 -18.59 -13.81 11.63
CA ALA A 79 -18.33 -12.65 12.48
C ALA A 79 -16.87 -12.59 12.94
N GLU A 80 -16.26 -13.76 13.19
CA GLU A 80 -14.85 -13.88 13.54
C GLU A 80 -13.93 -13.48 12.38
N ALA A 81 -14.27 -13.84 11.14
CA ALA A 81 -13.52 -13.43 9.95
C ALA A 81 -13.66 -11.93 9.66
N GLN A 82 -14.86 -11.36 9.84
CA GLN A 82 -15.08 -9.91 9.75
C GLN A 82 -14.25 -9.13 10.77
N GLN A 83 -14.23 -9.60 12.02
CA GLN A 83 -13.42 -8.99 13.06
C GLN A 83 -11.91 -9.14 12.79
N ALA A 84 -11.49 -10.27 12.22
CA ALA A 84 -10.12 -10.49 11.80
C ALA A 84 -9.70 -9.51 10.69
N ASP A 85 -10.53 -9.33 9.65
CA ASP A 85 -10.31 -8.35 8.58
C ASP A 85 -10.17 -6.93 9.14
N LYS A 86 -11.09 -6.51 10.01
CA LYS A 86 -11.04 -5.19 10.65
C LYS A 86 -9.71 -4.95 11.37
N ASN A 87 -9.20 -5.96 12.07
CA ASN A 87 -7.91 -5.86 12.77
C ASN A 87 -6.73 -5.77 11.78
N VAL A 88 -6.76 -6.56 10.70
CA VAL A 88 -5.73 -6.51 9.66
C VAL A 88 -5.74 -5.15 8.96
N ARG A 89 -6.91 -4.63 8.56
CA ARG A 89 -7.03 -3.30 7.95
C ARG A 89 -6.60 -2.17 8.88
N GLY A 90 -6.89 -2.30 10.17
CA GLY A 90 -6.39 -1.35 11.18
C GLY A 90 -4.87 -1.29 11.22
N ILE A 91 -4.19 -2.43 10.99
CA ILE A 91 -2.74 -2.47 10.87
C ILE A 91 -2.31 -1.88 9.53
N THR A 92 -2.86 -2.32 8.39
CA THR A 92 -2.39 -1.86 7.07
C THR A 92 -2.63 -0.38 6.82
N ASN A 93 -3.62 0.23 7.47
CA ASN A 93 -3.93 1.65 7.35
C ASN A 93 -3.14 2.53 8.34
N ASN A 94 -2.37 1.95 9.26
CA ASN A 94 -1.51 2.72 10.16
C ASN A 94 -0.26 3.18 9.42
N LEU A 95 -0.18 4.49 9.14
CA LEU A 95 0.92 5.10 8.40
C LEU A 95 2.19 5.35 9.24
N ASN A 96 2.09 5.21 10.57
CA ASN A 96 3.18 5.50 11.52
C ASN A 96 4.15 4.33 11.72
N GLN A 97 4.12 3.34 10.84
CA GLN A 97 5.00 2.18 10.88
C GLN A 97 5.72 2.04 9.54
N THR A 98 6.87 1.36 9.57
CA THR A 98 7.59 0.93 8.38
C THR A 98 6.86 -0.23 7.70
N LYS A 99 7.17 -0.50 6.42
CA LYS A 99 6.63 -1.67 5.71
C LYS A 99 6.93 -2.98 6.44
N LYS A 100 8.13 -3.09 7.00
CA LYS A 100 8.56 -4.28 7.75
C LYS A 100 7.75 -4.49 9.03
N GLU A 101 7.49 -3.41 9.77
CA GLU A 101 6.66 -3.46 10.97
C GLU A 101 5.21 -3.81 10.62
N MET A 102 4.66 -3.21 9.57
CA MET A 102 3.34 -3.56 9.06
C MET A 102 3.24 -5.05 8.73
N ASP A 103 4.18 -5.59 7.96
CA ASP A 103 4.19 -7.01 7.57
C ASP A 103 4.32 -7.93 8.78
N THR A 104 5.16 -7.56 9.74
CA THR A 104 5.33 -8.30 10.99
C THR A 104 4.04 -8.29 11.82
N ASN A 105 3.39 -7.13 11.93
CA ASN A 105 2.15 -6.95 12.69
C ASN A 105 0.99 -7.71 12.04
N VAL A 106 0.85 -7.66 10.71
CA VAL A 106 -0.13 -8.44 9.95
C VAL A 106 0.10 -9.93 10.15
N ALA A 107 1.34 -10.41 9.97
CA ALA A 107 1.66 -11.83 10.16
C ALA A 107 1.35 -12.31 11.60
N LYS A 108 1.70 -11.50 12.61
CA LYS A 108 1.37 -11.77 14.02
C LYS A 108 -0.13 -11.76 14.29
N GLN A 109 -0.90 -10.93 13.59
CA GLN A 109 -2.36 -10.91 13.72
C GLN A 109 -2.98 -12.17 13.09
N LEU A 110 -2.52 -12.54 11.89
CA LEU A 110 -3.00 -13.74 11.19
C LEU A 110 -2.63 -15.03 11.91
N SER A 111 -1.45 -15.11 12.52
CA SER A 111 -1.00 -16.31 13.25
C SER A 111 -1.82 -16.64 14.50
N LYS A 112 -2.59 -15.68 15.02
CA LYS A 112 -3.47 -15.85 16.18
C LYS A 112 -4.85 -16.38 15.81
N LEU A 113 -5.20 -16.39 14.52
CA LEU A 113 -6.52 -16.77 14.07
C LEU A 113 -6.69 -18.30 14.14
N PRO A 114 -7.88 -18.80 14.51
CA PRO A 114 -8.23 -20.19 14.30
C PRO A 114 -8.05 -20.55 12.81
N LYS A 115 -7.54 -21.75 12.51
CA LYS A 115 -7.28 -22.19 11.12
C LYS A 115 -8.48 -21.99 10.19
N LYS A 116 -9.70 -22.27 10.68
CA LYS A 116 -10.94 -22.08 9.93
C LYS A 116 -11.14 -20.62 9.50
N VAL A 117 -10.95 -19.67 10.42
CA VAL A 117 -11.08 -18.23 10.17
C VAL A 117 -9.98 -17.73 9.23
N TYR A 118 -8.74 -18.21 9.43
CA TYR A 118 -7.63 -17.90 8.54
C TYR A 118 -7.91 -18.33 7.09
N TYR A 119 -8.38 -19.56 6.87
CA TYR A 119 -8.71 -20.04 5.53
C TYR A 119 -9.90 -19.31 4.93
N GLU A 120 -10.97 -19.11 5.70
CA GLU A 120 -12.13 -18.35 5.26
C GLU A 120 -11.72 -16.96 4.76
N LEU A 121 -10.92 -16.24 5.55
CA LEU A 121 -10.43 -14.91 5.17
C LEU A 121 -9.51 -14.98 3.93
N THR A 122 -8.51 -15.87 3.93
CA THR A 122 -7.50 -15.91 2.85
C THR A 122 -8.00 -16.48 1.53
N PHE A 123 -9.01 -17.36 1.53
CA PHE A 123 -9.62 -17.87 0.29
C PHE A 123 -10.66 -16.91 -0.28
N ALA A 124 -11.40 -16.20 0.57
CA ALA A 124 -12.40 -15.25 0.11
C ALA A 124 -11.77 -14.03 -0.58
N THR A 125 -10.51 -13.71 -0.24
CA THR A 125 -9.82 -12.48 -0.67
C THR A 125 -8.78 -12.70 -1.78
N GLN A 126 -8.67 -13.94 -2.31
CA GLN A 126 -7.89 -14.27 -3.51
C GLN A 126 -8.62 -13.81 -4.78
#